data_AF-A0A4R0ZEV1-F1
#
_entry.id   AF-A0A4R0ZEV1-F1
#
_cell.length_a   1.000
_cell.length_b   1.000
_cell.length_c   1.000
_cell.angle_alpha   90.00
_cell.angle_beta   90.00
_cell.angle_gamma   90.00
#
_symmetry.space_group_name_H-M   'P 1'
#
loop_
_entity.id
_entity.type
_entity.pdbx_description
1 polymer ?
#
loop_
_entity_poly.entity_id
_entity_poly.type
_entity_poly.pdbx_seq_one_letter_code
_entity_poly.pdbx_strand_id
1 'polypeptide(L)'
;MMISLLDTYERLIATGEAARYADVHPTIDGILEGAVCPVSDNELEQAVAGHAGNPYTHDDLIDSVVAHEMKGAMAALIVSGYPVQTPLAKAVVLSAFARTNRMNIDKLKELGHADLLVRIQSADRSWKRTYMHLYRSSPAQMCEQLDSLLGGCAIHRVLEALHDDRNIKTA
;
A
#
# COMPACT_ATOMS: atom_id res chain seq x y z
N MET A 1 -17.38 1.20 6.66
CA MET A 1 -16.80 -0.14 6.40
C MET A 1 -15.29 0.02 6.51
N MET A 2 -14.57 -0.88 7.18
CA MET A 2 -13.12 -0.71 7.41
C MET A 2 -12.33 -1.12 6.16
N ILE A 3 -11.33 -0.31 5.77
CA ILE A 3 -10.48 -0.60 4.60
C ILE A 3 -9.79 -1.96 4.76
N SER A 4 -10.02 -2.83 3.79
CA SER A 4 -9.36 -4.11 3.64
C SER A 4 -8.31 -3.99 2.54
N LEU A 5 -7.03 -4.15 2.88
CA LEU A 5 -5.98 -4.10 1.88
C LEU A 5 -6.13 -5.27 0.90
N LEU A 6 -6.58 -6.42 1.40
CA LEU A 6 -6.85 -7.58 0.56
C LEU A 6 -7.93 -7.26 -0.47
N ASP A 7 -9.09 -6.73 -0.04
CA ASP A 7 -10.18 -6.43 -0.98
C ASP A 7 -9.78 -5.33 -1.97
N THR A 8 -9.01 -4.34 -1.51
CA THR A 8 -8.44 -3.29 -2.38
C THR A 8 -7.53 -3.91 -3.44
N TYR A 9 -6.62 -4.80 -3.04
CA TYR A 9 -5.69 -5.47 -3.95
C TYR A 9 -6.42 -6.31 -5.00
N GLU A 10 -7.40 -7.13 -4.58
CA GLU A 10 -8.19 -7.96 -5.48
C GLU A 10 -9.02 -7.10 -6.44
N ARG A 11 -9.61 -6.00 -5.96
CA ARG A 11 -10.34 -5.05 -6.81
C ARG A 11 -9.41 -4.47 -7.89
N LEU A 12 -8.22 -4.02 -7.53
CA LEU A 12 -7.25 -3.44 -8.48
C LEU A 12 -6.78 -4.44 -9.55
N ILE A 13 -6.70 -5.73 -9.20
CA ILE A 13 -6.48 -6.81 -10.18
C ILE A 13 -7.70 -6.96 -11.08
N ALA A 14 -8.88 -7.13 -10.49
CA ALA A 14 -10.12 -7.40 -11.22
C ALA A 14 -10.47 -6.28 -12.21
N THR A 15 -10.23 -5.02 -11.85
CA THR A 15 -10.50 -3.86 -12.71
C THR A 15 -9.37 -3.54 -13.70
N GLY A 16 -8.21 -4.21 -13.57
CA GLY A 16 -7.01 -3.96 -14.39
C GLY A 16 -6.33 -2.61 -14.10
N GLU A 17 -6.67 -1.95 -12.99
CA GLU A 17 -6.12 -0.63 -12.64
C GLU A 17 -4.61 -0.68 -12.39
N ALA A 18 -4.11 -1.73 -11.74
CA ALA A 18 -2.68 -1.89 -11.49
C ALA A 18 -1.87 -2.05 -12.78
N ALA A 19 -2.39 -2.83 -13.74
CA ALA A 19 -1.76 -3.02 -15.05
C ALA A 19 -1.75 -1.71 -15.85
N ARG A 20 -2.89 -1.01 -15.93
CA ARG A 20 -2.95 0.31 -16.59
C ARG A 20 -1.99 1.32 -15.96
N TYR A 21 -1.85 1.32 -14.64
CA TYR A 21 -0.91 2.22 -13.98
C TYR A 21 0.54 1.89 -14.37
N ALA A 22 0.90 0.61 -14.45
CA ALA A 22 2.22 0.18 -14.95
C ALA A 22 2.43 0.53 -16.44
N ASP A 23 1.38 0.49 -17.28
CA ASP A 23 1.48 0.88 -18.69
C ASP A 23 1.71 2.40 -18.85
N VAL A 24 1.05 3.21 -18.02
CA VAL A 24 1.22 4.68 -18.00
C VAL A 24 2.59 5.07 -17.42
N HIS A 25 3.06 4.32 -16.41
CA HIS A 25 4.33 4.54 -15.73
C HIS A 25 5.27 3.32 -15.94
N PRO A 26 5.87 3.17 -17.15
CA PRO A 26 6.57 1.94 -17.54
C PRO A 26 7.96 1.77 -16.90
N THR A 27 8.38 2.70 -16.05
CA THR A 27 9.67 2.68 -15.37
C THR A 27 9.48 2.92 -13.88
N ILE A 28 10.42 2.42 -13.07
CA ILE A 28 10.40 2.67 -11.61
C ILE A 28 10.44 4.17 -11.31
N ASP A 29 11.27 4.94 -12.03
CA ASP A 29 11.35 6.38 -11.83
C ASP A 29 10.01 7.06 -12.15
N GLY A 30 9.36 6.68 -13.26
CA GLY A 30 8.02 7.17 -13.59
C GLY A 30 6.95 6.78 -12.58
N ILE A 31 7.06 5.61 -11.94
CA ILE A 31 6.16 5.19 -10.85
C ILE A 31 6.39 6.05 -9.61
N LEU A 32 7.64 6.30 -9.23
CA LEU A 32 7.98 7.14 -8.08
C LEU A 32 7.53 8.59 -8.29
N GLU A 33 7.66 9.13 -9.49
CA GLU A 33 7.12 10.44 -9.86
C GLU A 33 5.59 10.48 -9.81
N GLY A 34 4.92 9.42 -10.25
CA GLY A 34 3.46 9.30 -10.22
C GLY A 34 2.87 8.95 -8.84
N ALA A 35 3.71 8.51 -7.90
CA ALA A 35 3.30 8.06 -6.57
C ALA A 35 2.92 9.19 -5.62
N VAL A 36 3.18 10.45 -5.99
CA VAL A 36 2.81 11.62 -5.19
C VAL A 36 1.34 11.55 -4.79
N CYS A 37 1.05 11.95 -3.54
CA CYS A 37 -0.29 11.98 -2.99
C CYS A 37 -1.26 12.68 -3.97
N PRO A 38 -2.39 12.05 -4.35
CA PRO A 38 -3.32 12.62 -5.32
C PRO A 38 -4.20 13.73 -4.73
N VAL A 39 -4.10 14.00 -3.43
CA VAL A 39 -4.89 14.98 -2.66
C VAL A 39 -3.97 15.86 -1.83
N SER A 40 -4.37 17.10 -1.56
CA SER A 40 -3.59 18.02 -0.73
C SER A 40 -3.73 17.73 0.76
N ASP A 41 -2.74 18.14 1.57
CA ASP A 41 -2.79 17.98 3.05
C ASP A 41 -4.03 18.62 3.67
N ASN A 42 -4.48 19.75 3.15
CA ASN A 42 -5.67 20.44 3.64
C ASN A 42 -6.97 19.66 3.30
N GLU A 43 -7.07 19.06 2.12
CA GLU A 43 -8.21 18.18 1.76
C GLU A 43 -8.22 16.94 2.64
N LEU A 44 -7.05 16.37 2.90
CA LEU A 44 -6.90 15.21 3.79
C LEU A 44 -7.28 15.55 5.23
N GLU A 45 -6.81 16.69 5.75
CA GLU A 45 -7.13 17.14 7.11
C GLU A 45 -8.63 17.41 7.27
N GLN A 46 -9.28 17.99 6.26
CA GLN A 46 -10.73 18.21 6.28
C GLN A 46 -11.52 16.90 6.29
N ALA A 47 -11.14 15.94 5.44
CA ALA A 47 -11.76 14.61 5.42
C ALA A 47 -11.63 13.94 6.80
N VAL A 48 -10.41 13.91 7.34
CA VAL A 48 -10.12 13.27 8.63
C VAL A 48 -10.81 13.98 9.81
N ALA A 49 -10.81 15.31 9.85
CA ALA A 49 -11.45 16.08 10.91
C ALA A 49 -12.97 15.84 10.96
N GLY A 50 -13.60 15.58 9.81
CA GLY A 50 -15.03 15.22 9.71
C GLY A 50 -15.41 13.89 10.36
N HIS A 51 -14.44 13.04 10.76
CA HIS A 51 -14.71 11.70 11.25
C HIS A 51 -14.84 11.57 12.78
N ALA A 52 -14.52 12.61 13.56
CA ALA A 52 -14.59 12.62 15.04
C ALA A 52 -14.01 11.36 15.72
N GLY A 53 -12.98 10.75 15.13
CA GLY A 53 -12.36 9.51 15.62
C GLY A 53 -13.18 8.23 15.46
N ASN A 54 -14.19 8.23 14.57
CA ASN A 54 -14.99 7.04 14.26
C ASN A 54 -14.37 6.25 13.08
N PRO A 55 -13.73 5.08 13.33
CA PRO A 55 -13.12 4.27 12.27
C PRO A 55 -14.13 3.57 11.35
N TYR A 56 -15.43 3.69 11.63
CA TYR A 56 -16.48 3.11 10.81
C TYR A 56 -17.09 4.10 9.80
N THR A 57 -16.83 5.40 9.98
CA THR A 57 -17.18 6.43 9.01
C THR A 57 -16.35 6.17 7.75
N HIS A 58 -17.05 5.84 6.66
CA HIS A 58 -16.42 5.62 5.37
C HIS A 58 -16.05 6.96 4.75
N ASP A 59 -14.89 7.01 4.10
CA ASP A 59 -14.49 8.18 3.33
C ASP A 59 -13.80 7.75 2.04
N ASP A 60 -14.39 8.15 0.93
CA ASP A 60 -13.92 7.78 -0.40
C ASP A 60 -12.53 8.38 -0.69
N LEU A 61 -12.16 9.49 -0.03
CA LEU A 61 -10.87 10.15 -0.20
C LEU A 61 -9.75 9.30 0.41
N ILE A 62 -9.91 8.81 1.65
CA ILE A 62 -8.91 7.95 2.30
C ILE A 62 -8.76 6.63 1.53
N ASP A 63 -9.88 6.04 1.08
CA ASP A 63 -9.87 4.84 0.25
C ASP A 63 -9.13 5.07 -1.08
N SER A 64 -9.37 6.21 -1.72
CA SER A 64 -8.69 6.58 -2.97
C SER A 64 -7.18 6.73 -2.79
N VAL A 65 -6.77 7.30 -1.67
CA VAL A 65 -5.37 7.48 -1.24
C VAL A 65 -4.68 6.13 -1.06
N VAL A 66 -5.29 5.22 -0.30
CA VAL A 66 -4.75 3.85 -0.09
C VAL A 66 -4.68 3.09 -1.42
N ALA A 67 -5.72 3.19 -2.25
CA ALA A 67 -5.75 2.56 -3.55
C ALA A 67 -4.67 3.13 -4.50
N HIS A 68 -4.37 4.43 -4.43
CA HIS A 68 -3.33 5.07 -5.23
C HIS A 68 -1.94 4.51 -4.92
N GLU A 69 -1.55 4.50 -3.64
CA GLU A 69 -0.27 3.92 -3.23
C GLU A 69 -0.21 2.42 -3.61
N MET A 70 -1.33 1.70 -3.51
CA MET A 70 -1.34 0.25 -3.77
C MET A 70 -1.15 -0.05 -5.25
N LYS A 71 -1.74 0.77 -6.13
CA LYS A 71 -1.48 0.71 -7.57
C LYS A 71 0.00 0.93 -7.87
N GLY A 72 0.63 1.93 -7.25
CA GLY A 72 2.05 2.21 -7.42
C GLY A 72 2.92 1.01 -6.99
N ALA A 73 2.64 0.44 -5.82
CA ALA A 73 3.39 -0.71 -5.30
C ALA A 73 3.22 -1.96 -6.18
N MET A 74 2.01 -2.20 -6.67
CA MET A 74 1.72 -3.27 -7.64
C MET A 74 2.42 -3.02 -8.98
N ALA A 75 2.42 -1.79 -9.48
CA ALA A 75 3.09 -1.42 -10.72
C ALA A 75 4.60 -1.61 -10.63
N ALA A 76 5.23 -1.31 -9.49
CA ALA A 76 6.64 -1.56 -9.26
C ALA A 76 6.98 -3.05 -9.38
N LEU A 77 6.11 -3.95 -8.89
CA LEU A 77 6.25 -5.39 -9.10
C LEU A 77 6.09 -5.78 -10.57
N ILE A 78 5.08 -5.25 -11.26
CA ILE A 78 4.81 -5.55 -12.68
C ILE A 78 6.01 -5.16 -13.55
N VAL A 79 6.50 -3.92 -13.40
CA VAL A 79 7.67 -3.41 -14.14
C VAL A 79 8.93 -4.21 -13.83
N SER A 80 9.04 -4.72 -12.61
CA SER A 80 10.14 -5.61 -12.19
C SER A 80 9.97 -7.07 -12.62
N GLY A 81 8.94 -7.38 -13.42
CA GLY A 81 8.71 -8.71 -13.99
C GLY A 81 7.96 -9.69 -13.09
N TYR A 82 7.36 -9.22 -11.99
CA TYR A 82 6.61 -10.05 -11.06
C TYR A 82 5.09 -9.98 -11.32
N PRO A 83 4.43 -11.12 -11.63
CA PRO A 83 2.98 -11.14 -11.85
C PRO A 83 2.20 -10.93 -10.52
N VAL A 84 1.41 -9.85 -10.49
CA VAL A 84 0.64 -9.43 -9.29
C VAL A 84 -0.49 -10.38 -8.92
N GLN A 85 -0.92 -11.27 -9.81
CA GLN A 85 -1.95 -12.28 -9.50
C GLN A 85 -1.42 -13.40 -8.57
N THR A 86 -0.11 -13.45 -8.31
CA THR A 86 0.48 -14.51 -7.50
C THR A 86 0.34 -14.27 -5.99
N PRO A 87 0.22 -15.34 -5.18
CA PRO A 87 0.28 -15.22 -3.71
C PRO A 87 1.56 -14.57 -3.21
N LEU A 88 2.69 -14.78 -3.89
CA LEU A 88 3.96 -14.15 -3.58
C LEU A 88 3.88 -12.62 -3.72
N ALA A 89 3.45 -12.12 -4.88
CA ALA A 89 3.31 -10.68 -5.12
C ALA A 89 2.34 -10.03 -4.13
N LYS A 90 1.22 -10.70 -3.86
CA LYS A 90 0.24 -10.26 -2.86
C LYS A 90 0.84 -10.20 -1.46
N ALA A 91 1.59 -11.21 -1.04
CA ALA A 91 2.27 -11.22 0.25
C ALA A 91 3.28 -10.08 0.36
N VAL A 92 4.02 -9.78 -0.72
CA VAL A 92 4.95 -8.65 -0.80
C VAL A 92 4.21 -7.33 -0.62
N VAL A 93 3.27 -6.99 -1.50
CA VAL A 93 2.58 -5.68 -1.46
C VAL A 93 1.86 -5.46 -0.13
N LEU A 94 1.08 -6.45 0.34
CA LEU A 94 0.32 -6.30 1.58
C LEU A 94 1.24 -6.18 2.80
N SER A 95 2.36 -6.91 2.83
CA SER A 95 3.33 -6.80 3.93
C SER A 95 4.03 -5.44 3.94
N ALA A 96 4.28 -4.85 2.76
CA ALA A 96 4.89 -3.53 2.61
C ALA A 96 3.96 -2.46 3.17
N PHE A 97 2.68 -2.51 2.79
CA PHE A 97 1.62 -1.65 3.31
C PHE A 97 1.41 -1.76 4.81
N ALA A 98 1.31 -2.98 5.30
CA ALA A 98 1.09 -3.24 6.72
C ALA A 98 2.33 -2.96 7.59
N ARG A 99 3.44 -2.54 6.95
CA ARG A 99 4.75 -2.27 7.56
C ARG A 99 5.29 -3.43 8.40
N THR A 100 4.83 -4.64 8.11
CA THR A 100 5.26 -5.85 8.81
C THR A 100 6.70 -6.19 8.40
N ASN A 101 7.47 -6.78 9.33
CA ASN A 101 8.87 -7.23 9.21
C ASN A 101 9.55 -7.07 7.83
N ARG A 102 10.74 -6.47 7.82
CA ARG A 102 11.60 -6.29 6.63
C ARG A 102 11.47 -7.48 5.67
N MET A 103 11.01 -7.16 4.47
CA MET A 103 10.66 -8.12 3.45
C MET A 103 11.87 -8.41 2.57
N ASN A 104 12.01 -9.66 2.19
CA ASN A 104 12.94 -10.09 1.17
C ASN A 104 12.17 -11.06 0.27
N ILE A 105 12.08 -10.75 -1.02
CA ILE A 105 11.28 -11.54 -1.95
C ILE A 105 11.84 -12.95 -2.13
N ASP A 106 13.15 -13.14 -2.01
CA ASP A 106 13.79 -14.46 -2.16
C ASP A 106 13.42 -15.38 -0.99
N LYS A 107 13.42 -14.86 0.24
CA LYS A 107 12.92 -15.60 1.41
C LYS A 107 11.44 -15.94 1.28
N LEU A 108 10.65 -15.07 0.63
CA LEU A 108 9.24 -15.33 0.40
C LEU A 108 9.02 -16.40 -0.68
N LYS A 109 9.90 -16.50 -1.69
CA LYS A 109 9.85 -17.55 -2.71
C LYS A 109 10.09 -18.95 -2.12
N GLU A 110 10.84 -19.04 -1.02
CA GLU A 110 11.10 -20.30 -0.30
C GLU A 110 9.87 -20.81 0.48
N LEU A 111 8.87 -19.96 0.71
CA LEU A 111 7.68 -20.33 1.48
C LEU A 111 6.68 -21.16 0.66
N GLY A 112 6.03 -22.10 1.33
CA GLY A 112 4.91 -22.82 0.76
C GLY A 112 3.69 -21.91 0.57
N HIS A 113 2.76 -22.35 -0.29
CA HIS A 113 1.52 -21.61 -0.56
C HIS A 113 0.73 -21.29 0.73
N ALA A 114 0.62 -22.24 1.65
CA ALA A 114 -0.08 -22.05 2.92
C ALA A 114 0.56 -20.95 3.78
N ASP A 115 1.89 -20.89 3.84
CA ASP A 115 2.62 -19.88 4.62
C ASP A 115 2.46 -18.48 4.01
N LEU A 116 2.43 -18.39 2.69
CA LEU A 116 2.13 -17.14 1.98
C LEU A 116 0.72 -16.64 2.32
N LEU A 117 -0.28 -17.53 2.35
CA LEU A 117 -1.64 -17.17 2.74
C LEU A 117 -1.73 -16.68 4.20
N VAL A 118 -1.05 -17.37 5.12
CA VAL A 118 -0.97 -16.95 6.52
C VAL A 118 -0.35 -15.55 6.63
N ARG A 119 0.69 -15.28 5.83
CA ARG A 119 1.34 -13.96 5.82
C ARG A 119 0.44 -12.87 5.24
N ILE A 120 -0.26 -13.14 4.15
CA ILE A 120 -1.29 -12.25 3.57
C ILE A 120 -2.33 -11.88 4.64
N GLN A 121 -2.90 -12.87 5.32
CA GLN A 121 -3.91 -12.65 6.37
C GLN A 121 -3.33 -11.92 7.59
N SER A 122 -2.07 -12.16 7.93
CA SER A 122 -1.38 -11.45 9.01
C SER A 122 -1.18 -9.98 8.69
N ALA A 123 -0.76 -9.67 7.46
CA ALA A 123 -0.59 -8.30 6.98
C ALA A 123 -1.93 -7.54 7.00
N ASP A 124 -3.00 -8.12 6.48
CA ASP A 124 -4.34 -7.49 6.49
C ASP A 124 -4.85 -7.23 7.91
N ARG A 125 -4.68 -8.19 8.83
CA ARG A 125 -5.02 -7.98 10.25
C ARG A 125 -4.16 -6.89 10.91
N SER A 126 -2.88 -6.82 10.57
CA SER A 126 -1.98 -5.79 11.08
C SER A 126 -2.37 -4.40 10.57
N TRP A 127 -2.76 -4.31 9.30
CA TRP A 127 -3.31 -3.09 8.72
C TRP A 127 -4.58 -2.66 9.42
N LYS A 128 -5.58 -3.55 9.57
CA LYS A 128 -6.84 -3.22 10.26
C LYS A 128 -6.61 -2.67 11.66
N ARG A 129 -5.64 -3.21 12.41
CA ARG A 129 -5.22 -2.66 13.71
C ARG A 129 -4.62 -1.27 13.58
N THR A 130 -3.65 -1.10 12.68
CA THR A 130 -3.00 0.19 12.43
C THR A 130 -4.03 1.25 12.04
N TYR A 131 -4.90 0.92 11.08
CA TYR A 131 -6.01 1.75 10.63
C TYR A 131 -6.93 2.16 11.78
N MET A 132 -7.37 1.23 12.63
CA MET A 132 -8.15 1.57 13.83
C MET A 132 -7.41 2.52 14.78
N HIS A 133 -6.09 2.41 14.89
CA HIS A 133 -5.28 3.33 15.70
C HIS A 133 -5.16 4.72 15.06
N LEU A 134 -5.18 4.84 13.73
CA LEU A 134 -5.18 6.15 13.04
C LEU A 134 -6.35 7.01 13.52
N TYR A 135 -7.55 6.44 13.63
CA TYR A 135 -8.76 7.15 14.10
C TYR A 135 -8.75 7.51 15.59
N ARG A 136 -7.76 7.07 16.36
CA ARG A 136 -7.53 7.54 17.73
C ARG A 136 -6.52 8.68 17.81
N SER A 137 -5.86 8.99 16.70
CA SER A 137 -4.86 10.05 16.59
C SER A 137 -5.52 11.39 16.26
N SER A 138 -4.81 12.51 16.44
CA SER A 138 -5.30 13.80 15.97
C SER A 138 -5.32 13.84 14.42
N PRO A 139 -6.14 14.71 13.79
CA PRO A 139 -6.15 14.84 12.34
C PRO A 139 -4.77 15.07 11.72
N ALA A 140 -3.95 15.94 12.32
CA ALA A 140 -2.58 16.19 11.89
C ALA A 140 -1.69 14.93 11.92
N GLN A 141 -1.77 14.13 13.00
CA GLN A 141 -1.00 12.89 13.12
C GLN A 141 -1.44 11.84 12.09
N MET A 142 -2.73 11.76 11.81
CA MET A 142 -3.25 10.86 10.79
C MET A 142 -2.81 11.30 9.39
N CYS A 143 -2.81 12.62 9.11
CA CYS A 143 -2.29 13.15 7.85
C CYS A 143 -0.80 12.83 7.68
N GLU A 144 0.03 13.01 8.71
CA GLU A 144 1.46 12.64 8.67
C GLU A 144 1.65 11.13 8.43
N GLN A 145 0.80 10.29 9.03
CA GLN A 145 0.87 8.84 8.84
C GLN A 145 0.39 8.39 7.46
N LEU A 146 -0.61 9.07 6.89
CA LEU A 146 -1.10 8.85 5.54
C LEU A 146 -0.13 9.41 4.49
N ASP A 147 0.49 10.57 4.73
CA ASP A 147 1.57 11.10 3.90
C ASP A 147 2.78 10.16 3.92
N SER A 148 3.12 9.62 5.10
CA SER A 148 4.10 8.55 5.23
C SER A 148 3.70 7.27 4.48
N LEU A 149 2.43 7.04 4.16
CA LEU A 149 2.00 5.96 3.26
C LEU A 149 2.04 6.40 1.79
N LEU A 150 1.70 7.65 1.48
CA LEU A 150 1.58 8.24 0.14
C LEU A 150 2.89 8.75 -0.46
N GLY A 151 3.93 8.94 0.34
CA GLY A 151 5.26 9.37 -0.10
C GLY A 151 6.08 8.26 -0.77
N GLY A 152 5.41 7.24 -1.31
CA GLY A 152 6.00 6.05 -1.90
C GLY A 152 6.54 5.04 -0.88
N CYS A 153 6.13 5.08 0.39
CA CYS A 153 6.72 4.20 1.41
C CYS A 153 6.43 2.72 1.15
N ALA A 154 5.22 2.37 0.66
CA ALA A 154 4.94 1.00 0.29
C ALA A 154 5.68 0.62 -1.00
N ILE A 155 5.78 1.54 -1.96
CA ILE A 155 6.57 1.36 -3.19
C ILE A 155 8.04 1.12 -2.86
N HIS A 156 8.65 1.98 -2.05
CA HIS A 156 10.04 1.86 -1.60
C HIS A 156 10.29 0.57 -0.81
N ARG A 157 9.33 0.11 -0.01
CA ARG A 157 9.43 -1.20 0.67
C ARG A 157 9.31 -2.38 -0.29
N VAL A 158 8.52 -2.26 -1.35
CA VAL A 158 8.51 -3.23 -2.44
C VAL A 158 9.86 -3.25 -3.14
N LEU A 159 10.42 -2.08 -3.48
CA LEU A 159 11.75 -1.96 -4.08
C LEU A 159 12.85 -2.53 -3.17
N GLU A 160 12.81 -2.25 -1.87
CA GLU A 160 13.71 -2.85 -0.87
C GLU A 160 13.59 -4.39 -0.88
N ALA A 161 12.37 -4.92 -0.96
CA ALA A 161 12.16 -6.37 -1.01
C ALA A 161 12.66 -7.01 -2.31
N LEU A 162 12.77 -6.25 -3.39
CA LEU A 162 13.34 -6.64 -4.68
C LEU A 162 14.87 -6.49 -4.74
N HIS A 163 15.51 -5.96 -3.68
CA HIS A 163 16.91 -5.52 -3.67
C HIS A 163 17.21 -4.44 -4.72
N ASP A 164 16.24 -3.56 -4.97
CA ASP A 164 16.44 -2.38 -5.80
C ASP A 164 16.89 -1.21 -4.92
N ASP A 165 18.16 -0.83 -5.03
CA ASP A 165 18.81 0.19 -4.19
C ASP A 165 18.40 1.64 -4.53
N ARG A 166 17.48 1.85 -5.49
CA ARG A 166 17.03 3.19 -5.88
C ARG A 166 16.17 3.84 -4.78
N ASN A 167 16.78 4.79 -4.07
CA ASN A 167 16.19 5.73 -3.11
C ASN A 167 15.36 5.09 -1.99
N ILE A 168 16.02 4.40 -1.06
CA ILE A 168 15.36 3.90 0.15
C ILE A 168 15.03 5.07 1.09
N LYS A 169 13.81 5.63 1.00
CA LYS A 169 13.20 6.38 2.10
C LYS A 169 12.83 5.39 3.20
N THR A 170 13.78 5.00 4.04
CA THR A 170 13.46 4.38 5.32
C THR A 170 12.90 5.47 6.22
N ALA A 171 11.59 5.44 6.45
CA ALA A 171 10.97 6.09 7.60
C ALA A 171 11.58 5.55 8.90
#